data_AF-A0A4V7I9H3-F1
#
_entry.id   AF-A0A4V7I9H3-F1
#
_cell.length_a   1.000
_cell.length_b   1.000
_cell.length_c   1.000
_cell.angle_alpha   90.00
_cell.angle_beta   90.00
_cell.angle_gamma   90.00
#
_symmetry.space_group_name_H-M   'P 1'
#
loop_
_entity.id
_entity.type
_entity.pdbx_description
1 polymer ?
#
loop_
_entity_poly.entity_id
_entity_poly.type
_entity_poly.pdbx_seq_one_letter_code
_entity_poly.pdbx_strand_id
1 'polypeptide(L)'
;MQYLKLSLIYSAALLTGCQSLETFLAENFKQPENKPVAVVKTHSADYERYLRTQPQTVATVHNKQAAKPTTKRINTTQCRDSDDWYIDGYRVGKSFANQQQQMYQQRLNYCGYTAASLPTHFKQNWQRGFNQGIR
;
A
#
# COMPACT_ATOMS: atom_id res chain seq x y z
N MET A 1 53.65 -32.84 5.13
CA MET A 1 53.13 -31.64 5.80
C MET A 1 53.23 -30.44 4.87
N GLN A 2 52.24 -30.24 4.00
CA GLN A 2 52.35 -29.23 2.92
C GLN A 2 51.00 -28.62 2.49
N TYR A 3 49.99 -28.64 3.36
CA TYR A 3 48.66 -28.09 3.04
C TYR A 3 48.17 -27.00 4.02
N LEU A 4 48.98 -26.61 5.01
CA LEU A 4 48.55 -25.64 6.03
C LEU A 4 48.87 -24.17 5.73
N LYS A 5 49.40 -23.84 4.54
CA LYS A 5 49.78 -22.44 4.19
C LYS A 5 48.94 -21.78 3.10
N LEU A 6 47.89 -22.44 2.59
CA LEU A 6 47.03 -21.91 1.53
C LEU A 6 45.66 -21.40 2.03
N SER A 7 45.39 -21.44 3.34
CA SER A 7 44.08 -21.10 3.90
C SER A 7 43.93 -19.68 4.45
N LEU A 8 44.89 -18.78 4.25
CA LEU A 8 44.90 -17.44 4.90
C LEU A 8 44.89 -16.24 3.96
N ILE A 9 44.65 -16.42 2.65
CA ILE A 9 44.70 -15.31 1.67
C ILE A 9 43.33 -15.02 1.01
N TYR A 10 42.27 -15.76 1.37
CA TYR A 10 40.93 -15.57 0.78
C TYR A 10 39.94 -14.76 1.64
N SER A 11 40.43 -14.07 2.68
CA SER A 11 39.57 -13.38 3.67
C SER A 11 39.65 -11.84 3.61
N ALA A 12 40.27 -11.25 2.59
CA ALA A 12 40.60 -9.81 2.60
C ALA A 12 40.14 -9.02 1.36
N ALA A 13 39.12 -9.47 0.62
CA ALA A 13 38.71 -8.82 -0.64
C ALA A 13 37.21 -8.51 -0.78
N LEU A 14 36.47 -8.29 0.32
CA LEU A 14 35.03 -7.96 0.27
C LEU A 14 34.61 -6.77 1.16
N LEU A 15 35.49 -5.81 1.42
CA LEU A 15 35.20 -4.69 2.35
C LEU A 15 35.26 -3.27 1.76
N THR A 16 35.18 -3.10 0.44
CA THR A 16 35.34 -1.77 -0.21
C THR A 16 34.14 -1.25 -0.99
N GLY A 17 32.90 -1.62 -0.61
CA GLY A 17 31.69 -1.27 -1.39
C GLY A 17 30.56 -0.51 -0.68
N CYS A 18 30.63 -0.20 0.62
CA CYS A 18 29.42 0.24 1.36
C CYS A 18 29.23 1.75 1.58
N GLN A 19 30.09 2.65 1.09
CA GLN A 19 30.04 4.06 1.51
C GLN A 19 29.28 5.02 0.57
N SER A 20 28.81 4.58 -0.60
CA SER A 20 28.23 5.49 -1.61
C SER A 20 26.70 5.45 -1.73
N LEU A 21 26.00 4.53 -1.07
CA LEU A 21 24.55 4.40 -1.21
C LEU A 21 23.77 5.29 -0.23
N GLU A 22 24.29 5.49 0.99
CA GLU A 22 23.62 6.32 2.01
C GLU A 22 23.67 7.81 1.65
N THR A 23 24.77 8.29 1.07
CA THR A 23 24.90 9.66 0.58
C THR A 23 23.96 9.94 -0.60
N PHE A 24 23.81 8.99 -1.53
CA PHE A 24 22.88 9.13 -2.66
C PHE A 24 21.42 9.19 -2.23
N LEU A 25 21.02 8.43 -1.20
CA LEU A 25 19.66 8.48 -0.66
C LEU A 25 19.40 9.78 0.13
N ALA A 26 20.38 10.26 0.90
CA ALA A 26 20.25 11.50 1.65
C ALA A 26 20.15 12.74 0.75
N GLU A 27 20.84 12.75 -0.40
CA GLU A 27 20.84 13.89 -1.31
C GLU A 27 19.57 13.96 -2.17
N ASN A 28 18.97 12.83 -2.53
CA ASN A 28 17.76 12.77 -3.37
C ASN A 28 16.45 12.87 -2.57
N PHE A 29 16.46 12.69 -1.25
CA PHE A 29 15.26 12.74 -0.39
C PHE A 29 15.29 13.90 0.61
N LYS A 30 15.62 15.11 0.16
CA LYS A 30 15.24 16.32 0.92
C LYS A 30 13.73 16.48 0.86
N GLN A 31 13.05 16.16 1.96
CA GLN A 31 11.63 16.46 2.14
C GLN A 31 11.42 17.97 1.93
N PRO A 32 10.55 18.40 1.00
CA PRO A 32 10.18 19.80 0.91
C PRO A 32 9.47 20.20 2.21
N GLU A 33 9.88 21.34 2.76
CA GLU A 33 9.25 21.97 3.91
C GLU A 33 7.76 22.16 3.64
N ASN A 34 6.90 21.58 4.48
CA ASN A 34 5.44 21.63 4.33
C ASN A 34 4.94 23.05 4.59
N LYS A 35 4.95 23.92 3.58
CA LYS A 35 4.22 25.18 3.60
C LYS A 35 2.77 24.92 3.18
N PRO A 36 1.76 25.33 3.97
CA PRO A 36 0.37 25.12 3.60
C PRO A 36 0.04 25.90 2.33
N VAL A 37 -0.23 25.19 1.23
CA VAL A 37 -0.69 25.77 -0.03
C VAL A 37 -2.20 25.99 0.10
N ALA A 38 -2.64 27.25 0.03
CA ALA A 38 -4.06 27.57 -0.01
C ALA A 38 -4.68 27.01 -1.30
N VAL A 39 -5.65 26.12 -1.16
CA VAL A 39 -6.41 25.57 -2.29
C VAL A 39 -7.37 26.64 -2.79
N VAL A 40 -7.01 27.31 -3.89
CA VAL A 40 -7.92 28.22 -4.60
C VAL A 40 -8.97 27.37 -5.31
N LYS A 41 -10.22 27.42 -4.83
CA LYS A 41 -11.37 26.80 -5.49
C LYS A 41 -11.80 27.64 -6.69
N THR A 42 -11.18 27.46 -7.85
CA THR A 42 -11.79 27.92 -9.11
C THR A 42 -12.73 26.83 -9.62
N HIS A 43 -13.98 26.83 -9.15
CA HIS A 43 -15.04 26.06 -9.80
C HIS A 43 -15.37 26.76 -11.13
N SER A 44 -15.02 26.15 -12.27
CA SER A 44 -15.41 26.67 -13.58
C SER A 44 -16.90 26.43 -13.80
N ALA A 45 -17.57 27.38 -14.45
CA ALA A 45 -19.01 27.33 -14.75
C ALA A 45 -19.41 26.08 -15.55
N ASP A 46 -18.45 25.44 -16.23
CA ASP A 46 -18.65 24.22 -17.00
C ASP A 46 -18.98 23.02 -16.12
N TYR A 47 -18.46 22.99 -14.88
CA TYR A 47 -18.77 21.93 -13.91
C TYR A 47 -20.24 21.98 -13.48
N GLU A 48 -20.77 23.17 -13.23
CA GLU A 48 -22.17 23.37 -12.86
C GLU A 48 -23.12 23.04 -14.03
N ARG A 49 -22.70 23.30 -15.27
CA ARG A 49 -23.45 22.92 -16.47
C ARG A 49 -23.56 21.40 -16.61
N TYR A 50 -22.47 20.67 -16.37
CA TYR A 50 -22.44 19.20 -16.43
C TYR A 50 -23.41 18.55 -15.44
N LEU A 51 -23.47 19.06 -14.20
CA LEU A 51 -24.40 18.56 -13.17
C LEU A 51 -25.87 18.80 -13.53
N ARG A 52 -26.18 19.89 -14.24
CA ARG A 52 -27.55 20.26 -14.59
C ARG A 52 -28.12 19.44 -15.76
N THR A 53 -27.27 18.88 -16.62
CA THR A 53 -27.69 18.14 -17.83
C THR A 53 -27.94 16.65 -17.62
N GLN A 54 -27.76 16.11 -16.41
CA GLN A 54 -28.10 14.71 -16.16
C GLN A 54 -29.63 14.50 -16.07
N PRO A 55 -30.21 13.54 -16.81
CA PRO A 55 -31.65 13.25 -16.75
C PRO A 55 -32.05 12.76 -15.35
N GLN A 56 -32.94 13.50 -14.68
CA GLN A 56 -33.56 13.08 -13.44
C GLN A 56 -34.61 12.00 -13.75
N THR A 57 -34.31 10.75 -13.42
CA THR A 57 -35.31 9.68 -13.40
C THR A 57 -36.35 10.00 -12.33
N VAL A 58 -37.62 10.05 -12.75
CA VAL A 58 -38.80 10.39 -11.93
C VAL A 58 -38.84 9.55 -10.65
N ALA A 59 -38.93 10.24 -9.51
CA ALA A 59 -38.94 9.65 -8.19
C ALA A 59 -40.32 9.08 -7.83
N THR A 60 -40.39 7.80 -7.45
CA THR A 60 -41.46 7.29 -6.59
C THR A 60 -41.04 7.51 -5.14
N VAL A 61 -41.84 8.31 -4.44
CA VAL A 61 -41.61 8.75 -3.06
C VAL A 61 -41.78 7.58 -2.08
N HIS A 62 -40.71 7.17 -1.41
CA HIS A 62 -40.79 6.50 -0.11
C HIS A 62 -39.76 7.06 0.87
N ASN A 63 -40.30 7.72 1.88
CA ASN A 63 -39.81 7.98 3.24
C ASN A 63 -38.32 8.35 3.45
N LYS A 64 -38.11 9.61 3.85
CA LYS A 64 -36.82 10.17 4.27
C LYS A 64 -36.36 9.54 5.60
N GLN A 65 -35.52 8.52 5.52
CA GLN A 65 -34.45 8.35 6.50
C GLN A 65 -33.18 8.85 5.84
N ALA A 66 -32.51 9.82 6.47
CA ALA A 66 -31.24 10.34 5.99
C ALA A 66 -30.20 9.20 6.02
N ALA A 67 -30.12 8.46 4.92
CA ALA A 67 -29.04 7.53 4.68
C ALA A 67 -27.75 8.34 4.76
N LYS A 68 -26.91 8.07 5.78
CA LYS A 68 -25.50 8.44 5.71
C LYS A 68 -25.02 8.03 4.33
N PRO A 69 -24.34 8.89 3.55
CA PRO A 69 -23.75 8.45 2.30
C PRO A 69 -22.80 7.31 2.68
N THR A 70 -23.23 6.08 2.42
CA THR A 70 -22.41 4.89 2.51
C THR A 70 -21.49 5.01 1.32
N THR A 71 -20.42 5.78 1.46
CA THR A 71 -19.36 5.86 0.47
C THR A 71 -18.75 4.47 0.38
N LYS A 72 -19.30 3.65 -0.50
CA LYS A 72 -18.83 2.29 -0.75
C LYS A 72 -17.44 2.44 -1.34
N ARG A 73 -16.42 2.02 -0.60
CA ARG A 73 -15.04 2.09 -1.05
C ARG A 73 -14.91 1.30 -2.35
N ILE A 74 -14.37 1.94 -3.39
CA ILE A 74 -14.00 1.25 -4.63
C ILE A 74 -12.90 0.25 -4.26
N ASN A 75 -13.13 -1.03 -4.56
CA ASN A 75 -12.11 -2.05 -4.36
C ASN A 75 -11.11 -1.97 -5.51
N THR A 76 -10.01 -1.24 -5.30
CA THR A 76 -8.92 -1.11 -6.27
C THR A 76 -7.84 -2.18 -6.09
N THR A 77 -8.06 -3.16 -5.21
CA THR A 77 -6.99 -4.06 -4.77
C THR A 77 -6.67 -5.11 -5.84
N GLN A 78 -5.47 -5.06 -6.40
CA GLN A 78 -4.98 -5.98 -7.41
C GLN A 78 -4.26 -7.18 -6.78
N CYS A 79 -4.51 -8.37 -7.31
CA CYS A 79 -3.99 -9.61 -6.74
C CYS A 79 -2.54 -9.93 -7.14
N ARG A 80 -2.07 -9.34 -8.23
CA ARG A 80 -0.73 -9.55 -8.79
C ARG A 80 0.20 -8.35 -8.56
N ASP A 81 -0.21 -7.40 -7.73
CA ASP A 81 0.58 -6.22 -7.37
C ASP A 81 1.10 -6.37 -5.93
N SER A 82 2.41 -6.28 -5.78
CA SER A 82 3.11 -6.40 -4.49
C SER A 82 2.73 -5.28 -3.52
N ASP A 83 2.53 -4.07 -4.03
CA ASP A 83 2.26 -2.90 -3.21
C ASP A 83 0.89 -3.00 -2.55
N ASP A 84 -0.09 -3.54 -3.29
CA ASP A 84 -1.43 -3.81 -2.76
C ASP A 84 -1.42 -4.84 -1.63
N TRP A 85 -0.54 -5.84 -1.67
CA TRP A 85 -0.40 -6.77 -0.54
C TRP A 85 0.14 -6.05 0.70
N TYR A 86 1.12 -5.16 0.55
CA TYR A 86 1.66 -4.37 1.65
C TYR A 86 0.60 -3.41 2.24
N ILE A 87 -0.08 -2.64 1.38
CA ILE A 87 -1.10 -1.67 1.79
C ILE A 87 -2.28 -2.38 2.46
N ASP A 88 -2.71 -3.53 1.94
CA ASP A 88 -3.78 -4.33 2.55
C ASP A 88 -3.38 -4.82 3.93
N GLY A 89 -2.17 -5.39 4.06
CA GLY A 89 -1.60 -5.78 5.34
C GLY A 89 -1.56 -4.62 6.34
N TYR A 90 -1.03 -3.46 5.91
CA TYR A 90 -0.95 -2.25 6.74
C TYR A 90 -2.32 -1.82 7.26
N ARG A 91 -3.34 -1.79 6.39
CA ARG A 91 -4.69 -1.43 6.79
C ARG A 91 -5.27 -2.42 7.80
N VAL A 92 -5.04 -3.72 7.60
CA VAL A 92 -5.48 -4.76 8.55
C VAL A 92 -4.77 -4.58 9.89
N GLY A 93 -3.47 -4.34 9.90
CA GLY A 93 -2.73 -4.05 11.14
C GLY A 93 -3.29 -2.82 11.87
N LYS A 94 -3.64 -1.76 11.13
CA LYS A 94 -4.08 -0.49 11.71
C LYS A 94 -5.47 -0.54 12.35
N SER A 95 -6.40 -1.32 11.80
CA SER A 95 -7.81 -1.28 12.20
C SER A 95 -8.40 -2.62 12.61
N PHE A 96 -7.75 -3.73 12.27
CA PHE A 96 -8.28 -5.09 12.40
C PHE A 96 -7.23 -6.08 12.93
N ALA A 97 -6.31 -5.63 13.78
CA ALA A 97 -5.20 -6.44 14.28
C ALA A 97 -5.64 -7.80 14.85
N ASN A 98 -6.71 -7.81 15.65
CA ASN A 98 -7.27 -9.02 16.26
C ASN A 98 -7.89 -10.00 15.25
N GLN A 99 -8.10 -9.57 14.00
CA GLN A 99 -8.69 -10.35 12.92
C GLN A 99 -7.68 -10.69 11.82
N GLN A 100 -6.37 -10.58 12.12
CA GLN A 100 -5.27 -10.78 11.16
C GLN A 100 -5.49 -12.01 10.27
N GLN A 101 -5.69 -13.18 10.87
CA GLN A 101 -5.82 -14.44 10.14
C GLN A 101 -7.08 -14.49 9.27
N GLN A 102 -8.21 -13.98 9.77
CA GLN A 102 -9.47 -13.94 9.03
C GLN A 102 -9.35 -13.01 7.82
N MET A 103 -8.76 -11.83 8.00
CA MET A 103 -8.58 -10.84 6.93
C MET A 103 -7.57 -11.31 5.87
N TYR A 104 -6.47 -11.96 6.31
CA TYR A 104 -5.52 -12.58 5.39
C TYR A 104 -6.18 -13.69 4.56
N GLN A 105 -7.00 -14.54 5.18
CA GLN A 105 -7.73 -15.59 4.48
C GLN A 105 -8.74 -15.02 3.49
N GLN A 106 -9.45 -13.94 3.84
CA GLN A 106 -10.34 -13.24 2.91
C GLN A 106 -9.57 -12.72 1.69
N ARG A 107 -8.37 -12.16 1.89
CA ARG A 107 -7.52 -11.67 0.80
C ARG A 107 -7.05 -12.82 -0.10
N LEU A 108 -6.62 -13.94 0.48
CA LEU A 108 -6.27 -15.15 -0.27
C LEU A 108 -7.45 -15.63 -1.13
N ASN A 109 -8.63 -15.77 -0.53
CA ASN A 109 -9.84 -16.21 -1.23
C ASN A 109 -10.24 -15.24 -2.35
N TYR A 110 -10.18 -13.94 -2.08
CA TYR A 110 -10.47 -12.89 -3.08
C TYR A 110 -9.57 -13.01 -4.32
N CYS A 111 -8.32 -13.40 -4.12
CA CYS A 111 -7.34 -13.56 -5.18
C CYS A 111 -7.23 -14.99 -5.76
N GLY A 112 -8.05 -15.93 -5.28
CA GLY A 112 -7.98 -17.33 -5.70
C GLY A 112 -6.69 -18.05 -5.28
N TYR A 113 -6.00 -17.57 -4.25
CA TYR A 113 -4.80 -18.20 -3.71
C TYR A 113 -5.12 -19.08 -2.49
N THR A 114 -4.30 -20.09 -2.27
CA THR A 114 -4.16 -20.76 -0.97
C THR A 114 -2.89 -20.25 -0.28
N ALA A 115 -2.74 -20.53 1.01
CA ALA A 115 -1.51 -20.18 1.71
C ALA A 115 -0.25 -20.86 1.11
N ALA A 116 -0.42 -21.99 0.41
CA ALA A 116 0.65 -22.71 -0.25
C ALA A 116 0.92 -22.22 -1.68
N SER A 117 -0.10 -21.74 -2.40
CA SER A 117 0.06 -21.28 -3.78
C SER A 117 0.43 -19.80 -3.90
N LEU A 118 0.33 -19.02 -2.82
CA LEU A 118 0.69 -17.61 -2.84
C LEU A 118 2.22 -17.43 -2.99
N PRO A 119 2.69 -16.67 -3.99
CA PRO A 119 4.10 -16.29 -4.09
C PRO A 119 4.66 -15.67 -2.81
N THR A 120 5.86 -16.08 -2.42
CA THR A 120 6.49 -15.69 -1.14
C THR A 120 6.57 -14.17 -0.95
N HIS A 121 6.84 -13.40 -2.01
CA HIS A 121 6.96 -11.95 -1.91
C HIS A 121 5.63 -11.27 -1.53
N PHE A 122 4.48 -11.78 -1.98
CA PHE A 122 3.17 -11.26 -1.57
C PHE A 122 2.89 -11.54 -0.10
N LYS A 123 3.17 -12.77 0.37
CA LYS A 123 3.05 -13.13 1.79
C LYS A 123 3.89 -12.20 2.67
N GLN A 124 5.15 -12.00 2.29
CA GLN A 124 6.08 -11.14 3.03
C GLN A 124 5.61 -9.68 3.02
N ASN A 125 5.16 -9.15 1.88
CA ASN A 125 4.64 -7.79 1.80
C ASN A 125 3.45 -7.57 2.72
N TRP A 126 2.49 -8.49 2.71
CA TRP A 126 1.33 -8.42 3.59
C TRP A 126 1.72 -8.46 5.07
N GLN A 127 2.62 -9.37 5.46
CA GLN A 127 3.11 -9.45 6.84
C GLN A 127 3.89 -8.19 7.26
N ARG A 128 4.74 -7.65 6.39
CA ARG A 128 5.47 -6.39 6.64
C ARG A 128 4.50 -5.23 6.82
N GLY A 129 3.51 -5.12 5.94
CA GLY A 129 2.44 -4.12 6.04
C GLY A 129 1.72 -4.24 7.38
N PHE A 130 1.22 -5.44 7.71
CA PHE A 130 0.52 -5.70 8.97
C PHE A 130 1.34 -5.29 10.19
N ASN A 131 2.60 -5.72 10.25
CA ASN A 131 3.51 -5.39 11.34
C ASN A 131 3.78 -3.89 11.45
N GLN A 132 3.76 -3.15 10.34
CA GLN A 132 3.89 -1.70 10.34
C GLN A 132 2.60 -0.99 10.75
N GLY A 133 1.43 -1.59 10.48
CA GLY A 133 0.13 -1.04 10.86
C GLY A 133 -0.19 -1.17 12.35
N ILE A 134 0.35 -2.19 13.03
CA ILE A 134 0.19 -2.39 14.48
C ILE A 134 1.15 -1.55 15.34
N ARG A 135 2.15 -0.91 14.72
CA ARG A 135 3.04 0.04 15.38
C ARG A 135 2.36 1.40 15.54
#